data_AF-A0A0A2DVT1-F1
#
_entry.id   AF-A0A0A2DVT1-F1
#
_cell.length_a   1.000
_cell.length_b   1.000
_cell.length_c   1.000
_cell.angle_alpha   90.00
_cell.angle_beta   90.00
_cell.angle_gamma   90.00
#
_symmetry.space_group_name_H-M   'P 1'
#
loop_
_entity.id
_entity.type
_entity.pdbx_description
1 polymer ?
#
loop_
_entity_poly.entity_id
_entity_poly.type
_entity_poly.pdbx_seq_one_letter_code
_entity_poly.pdbx_strand_id
1 'polypeptide(L)'
;MKHFQKYIVFLWGILVLIFCCGSLSAQTVAEVFIDAPESAFPVLSLNNKKDLIDRYEARREKEEVDLEVENEFNGKSKLLYLSNTRMVVVLDKHSKIELCMLPVKGQKDPLIAVIRTSLISPEHSVLSFYDVSWKKKDKTFHEPSYSFETFMKNSSSKAMTQGKLVMSQLVSITNLLTFIEGDRGKVGLSVHLTGIDGTPLESEESMKSLLKNEKIIFWWNNKKFL
;
A
#
# COMPACT_ATOMS: atom_id res chain seq x y z
N MET A 1 -62.74 12.06 7.26
CA MET A 1 -61.61 12.03 8.23
C MET A 1 -60.75 10.76 8.18
N LYS A 2 -61.32 9.53 8.13
CA LYS A 2 -60.53 8.28 8.11
C LYS A 2 -59.59 8.09 6.90
N HIS A 3 -59.92 8.65 5.73
CA HIS A 3 -59.04 8.58 4.55
C HIS A 3 -57.79 9.46 4.70
N PHE A 4 -57.90 10.64 5.33
CA PHE A 4 -56.79 11.57 5.53
C PHE A 4 -55.69 10.99 6.44
N GLN A 5 -56.06 10.26 7.49
CA GLN A 5 -55.11 9.55 8.36
C GLN A 5 -54.33 8.45 7.62
N LYS A 6 -54.94 7.76 6.65
CA LYS A 6 -54.25 6.72 5.87
C LYS A 6 -53.14 7.30 4.99
N TYR A 7 -53.37 8.46 4.39
CA TYR A 7 -52.35 9.16 3.59
C TYR A 7 -51.19 9.68 4.45
N ILE A 8 -51.48 10.16 5.67
CA ILE A 8 -50.43 10.59 6.62
C ILE A 8 -49.56 9.41 7.02
N VAL A 9 -50.14 8.27 7.40
CA VAL A 9 -49.37 7.06 7.77
C VAL A 9 -48.57 6.53 6.58
N PHE A 10 -49.12 6.60 5.37
CA PHE A 10 -48.42 6.19 4.15
C PHE A 10 -47.24 7.13 3.80
N LEU A 11 -47.43 8.45 3.94
CA LEU A 11 -46.38 9.46 3.74
C LEU A 11 -45.25 9.34 4.78
N TRP A 12 -45.60 9.06 6.05
CA TRP A 12 -44.61 8.77 7.09
C TRP A 12 -43.84 7.48 6.80
N GLY A 13 -44.51 6.44 6.29
CA GLY A 13 -43.85 5.20 5.87
C GLY A 13 -42.85 5.39 4.74
N ILE A 14 -43.18 6.24 3.74
CA ILE A 14 -42.27 6.59 2.65
C ILE A 14 -41.08 7.43 3.15
N LEU A 15 -41.31 8.39 4.05
CA LEU A 15 -40.27 9.24 4.62
C LEU A 15 -39.22 8.43 5.40
N VAL A 16 -39.66 7.42 6.17
CA VAL A 16 -38.77 6.49 6.89
C VAL A 16 -37.97 5.61 5.92
N LEU A 17 -38.58 5.18 4.82
CA LEU A 17 -37.90 4.39 3.78
C LEU A 17 -36.81 5.18 3.03
N ILE A 18 -37.04 6.48 2.80
CA ILE A 18 -36.04 7.38 2.18
C ILE A 18 -34.88 7.65 3.15
N PHE A 19 -35.13 7.74 4.46
CA PHE A 19 -34.09 7.95 5.48
C PHE A 19 -33.25 6.70 5.77
N CYS A 20 -33.75 5.49 5.47
CA CYS A 20 -32.98 4.25 5.56
C CYS A 20 -32.07 3.96 4.36
N CYS A 21 -32.20 4.71 3.26
CA CYS A 21 -31.21 4.74 2.18
C CYS A 21 -30.06 5.68 2.52
N GLY A 22 -29.42 5.46 3.67
CA GLY A 22 -28.12 6.03 3.95
C GLY A 22 -27.17 5.58 2.84
N SER A 23 -26.62 6.53 2.10
CA SER A 23 -25.63 6.30 1.05
C SER A 23 -24.55 5.37 1.59
N LEU A 24 -24.49 4.13 1.09
CA LEU A 24 -23.35 3.25 1.29
C LEU A 24 -22.20 3.85 0.46
N SER A 25 -21.61 4.95 0.94
CA SER A 25 -20.38 5.47 0.36
C SER A 25 -19.30 4.44 0.63
N ALA A 26 -18.62 3.98 -0.41
CA ALA A 26 -17.45 3.14 -0.24
C ALA A 26 -16.39 3.97 0.50
N GLN A 27 -15.89 3.45 1.61
CA GLN A 27 -14.85 4.14 2.39
C GLN A 27 -13.62 4.36 1.51
N THR A 28 -13.03 5.55 1.57
CA THR A 28 -11.80 5.87 0.83
C THR A 28 -10.55 5.53 1.65
N VAL A 29 -9.39 5.40 0.99
CA VAL A 29 -8.12 5.15 1.70
C VAL A 29 -7.74 6.32 2.62
N ALA A 30 -8.13 7.55 2.26
CA ALA A 30 -7.94 8.74 3.09
C ALA A 30 -8.73 8.64 4.40
N GLU A 31 -10.00 8.24 4.33
CA GLU A 31 -10.84 8.01 5.51
C GLU A 31 -10.26 6.89 6.39
N VAL A 32 -9.87 5.76 5.78
CA VAL A 32 -9.20 4.65 6.50
C VAL A 32 -7.93 5.13 7.22
N PHE A 33 -7.13 5.97 6.57
CA PHE A 33 -5.90 6.52 7.13
C PHE A 33 -6.16 7.47 8.30
N ILE A 34 -7.16 8.34 8.18
CA ILE A 34 -7.62 9.21 9.27
C ILE A 34 -8.11 8.38 10.47
N ASP A 35 -8.85 7.31 10.22
CA ASP A 35 -9.38 6.42 11.25
C ASP A 35 -8.32 5.49 11.88
N ALA A 36 -7.12 5.43 11.30
CA ALA A 36 -6.02 4.64 11.84
C ALA A 36 -5.67 5.09 13.27
N PRO A 37 -5.57 4.17 14.24
CA PRO A 37 -5.09 4.52 15.57
C PRO A 37 -3.64 5.01 15.48
N GLU A 38 -3.23 5.89 16.40
CA GLU A 38 -1.85 6.40 16.44
C GLU A 38 -0.81 5.27 16.53
N SER A 39 -1.17 4.15 17.18
CA SER A 39 -0.30 2.96 17.24
C SER A 39 0.00 2.33 15.88
N ALA A 40 -0.82 2.56 14.85
CA ALA A 40 -0.55 2.09 13.49
C ALA A 40 0.56 2.89 12.80
N PHE A 41 0.64 4.21 13.11
CA PHE A 41 1.59 5.17 12.55
C PHE A 41 2.05 6.19 13.62
N PRO A 42 2.93 5.81 14.57
CA PRO A 42 3.25 6.64 15.74
C PRO A 42 3.89 8.00 15.42
N VAL A 43 4.41 8.16 14.21
CA VAL A 43 5.01 9.41 13.72
C VAL A 43 3.95 10.48 13.42
N LEU A 44 2.69 10.08 13.21
CA LEU A 44 1.63 10.95 12.72
C LEU A 44 0.47 11.02 13.70
N SER A 45 0.21 12.21 14.26
CA SER A 45 -1.03 12.47 14.99
C SER A 45 -2.23 12.57 14.03
N LEU A 46 -3.45 12.56 14.59
CA LEU A 46 -4.67 12.80 13.81
C LEU A 46 -4.60 14.11 13.00
N ASN A 47 -4.06 15.18 13.60
CA ASN A 47 -3.93 16.46 12.92
C ASN A 47 -2.90 16.37 11.79
N ASN A 48 -1.74 15.72 12.01
CA ASN A 48 -0.79 15.52 10.92
C ASN A 48 -1.41 14.78 9.74
N LYS A 49 -2.22 13.74 9.99
CA LYS A 49 -2.88 12.98 8.92
C LYS A 49 -3.88 13.82 8.12
N LYS A 50 -4.63 14.70 8.80
CA LYS A 50 -5.54 15.65 8.13
C LYS A 50 -4.77 16.66 7.29
N ASP A 51 -3.77 17.29 7.87
CA ASP A 51 -2.94 18.30 7.19
C ASP A 51 -2.26 17.73 5.94
N LEU A 52 -1.80 16.47 5.99
CA LEU A 52 -1.21 15.78 4.85
C LEU A 52 -2.19 15.64 3.67
N ILE A 53 -3.46 15.32 3.96
CA ILE A 53 -4.51 15.19 2.94
C ILE A 53 -4.88 16.56 2.40
N ASP A 54 -5.13 17.53 3.28
CA ASP A 54 -5.54 18.89 2.90
C ASP A 54 -4.48 19.56 2.00
N ARG A 55 -3.20 19.46 2.37
CA ARG A 55 -2.09 20.00 1.55
C ARG A 55 -1.97 19.31 0.20
N TYR A 56 -2.21 17.99 0.13
CA TYR A 56 -2.15 17.26 -1.13
C TYR A 56 -3.28 17.68 -2.09
N GLU A 57 -4.50 17.84 -1.59
CA GLU A 57 -5.64 18.28 -2.40
C GLU A 57 -5.49 19.75 -2.84
N ALA A 58 -5.07 20.64 -1.95
CA ALA A 58 -4.79 22.03 -2.31
C ALA A 58 -3.75 22.16 -3.45
N ARG A 59 -2.71 21.32 -3.42
CA ARG A 59 -1.73 21.23 -4.52
C ARG A 59 -2.34 20.73 -5.84
N ARG A 60 -3.35 19.84 -5.80
CA ARG A 60 -4.08 19.42 -7.02
C ARG A 60 -4.94 20.53 -7.60
N GLU A 61 -5.36 21.48 -6.77
CA GLU A 61 -6.13 22.66 -7.15
C GLU A 61 -5.24 23.82 -7.70
N LYS A 62 -3.97 23.52 -7.98
CA LYS A 62 -2.93 24.41 -8.56
C LYS A 62 -2.42 25.50 -7.62
N GLU A 63 -2.53 25.31 -6.31
CA GLU A 63 -1.92 26.20 -5.33
C GLU A 63 -0.43 25.83 -5.09
N GLU A 64 0.42 26.84 -4.90
CA GLU A 64 1.79 26.65 -4.41
C GLU A 64 1.75 26.36 -2.91
N VAL A 65 1.56 25.08 -2.57
CA VAL A 65 1.46 24.61 -1.19
C VAL A 65 2.69 23.80 -0.84
N ASP A 66 3.32 24.15 0.28
CA ASP A 66 4.30 23.27 0.92
C ASP A 66 3.59 21.98 1.34
N LEU A 67 4.04 20.85 0.80
CA LEU A 67 3.44 19.55 1.04
C LEU A 67 3.96 18.89 2.33
N GLU A 68 4.92 19.52 3.01
CA GLU A 68 5.53 18.98 4.21
C GLU A 68 4.75 19.35 5.47
N VAL A 69 4.51 18.36 6.31
CA VAL A 69 3.92 18.51 7.64
C VAL A 69 4.99 18.14 8.66
N GLU A 70 5.18 18.97 9.69
CA GLU A 70 6.03 18.60 10.82
C GLU A 70 5.35 17.52 11.65
N ASN A 71 6.05 16.41 11.85
CA ASN A 71 5.53 15.23 12.49
C ASN A 71 5.85 15.20 13.99
N GLU A 72 5.30 14.22 14.72
CA GLU A 72 5.45 14.13 16.19
C GLU A 72 6.90 13.92 16.66
N PHE A 73 7.82 13.59 15.75
CA PHE A 73 9.24 13.42 16.02
C PHE A 73 10.13 14.51 15.39
N ASN A 74 9.56 15.69 15.12
CA ASN A 74 10.24 16.85 14.53
C ASN A 74 10.85 16.59 13.14
N GLY A 75 10.40 15.53 12.46
CA GLY A 75 10.69 15.26 11.07
C GLY A 75 9.68 15.93 10.13
N LYS A 76 9.93 15.80 8.82
CA LYS A 76 9.02 16.26 7.78
C LYS A 76 8.36 15.06 7.11
N SER A 77 7.04 15.00 7.18
CA SER A 77 6.22 14.00 6.49
C SER A 77 5.53 14.62 5.28
N LYS A 78 5.25 13.80 4.26
CA LYS A 78 4.65 14.27 3.01
C LYS A 78 3.82 13.19 2.34
N LEU A 79 2.61 13.55 1.90
CA LEU A 79 1.76 12.69 1.07
C LEU A 79 2.21 12.83 -0.39
N LEU A 80 2.70 11.74 -0.98
CA LEU A 80 3.22 11.71 -2.36
C LEU A 80 2.16 11.33 -3.39
N TYR A 81 1.23 10.48 -2.99
CA TYR A 81 0.20 9.94 -3.88
C TYR A 81 -1.06 9.65 -3.09
N LEU A 82 -2.21 10.01 -3.66
CA LEU A 82 -3.54 9.67 -3.14
C LEU A 82 -4.49 9.34 -4.29
N SER A 83 -5.17 8.21 -4.16
CA SER A 83 -6.34 7.80 -4.94
C SER A 83 -7.44 7.31 -4.00
N ASN A 84 -8.57 6.84 -4.52
CA ASN A 84 -9.65 6.32 -3.69
C ASN A 84 -9.24 5.07 -2.89
N THR A 85 -8.28 4.29 -3.39
CA THR A 85 -7.93 2.97 -2.85
C THR A 85 -6.45 2.82 -2.50
N ARG A 86 -5.61 3.81 -2.79
CA ARG A 86 -4.17 3.75 -2.51
C ARG A 86 -3.62 5.10 -2.09
N MET A 87 -2.67 5.08 -1.15
CA MET A 87 -1.89 6.26 -0.82
C MET A 87 -0.43 5.92 -0.51
N VAL A 88 0.45 6.91 -0.66
CA VAL A 88 1.89 6.80 -0.35
C VAL A 88 2.30 8.00 0.48
N VAL A 89 2.78 7.76 1.69
CA VAL A 89 3.21 8.79 2.63
C VAL A 89 4.68 8.58 2.97
N VAL A 90 5.49 9.61 2.78
CA VAL A 90 6.83 9.69 3.36
C VAL A 90 6.67 10.11 4.81
N LEU A 91 7.18 9.32 5.73
CA LEU A 91 7.13 9.63 7.16
C LEU A 91 8.30 10.55 7.53
N ASP A 92 9.48 10.27 6.99
CA ASP A 92 10.68 11.11 7.10
C ASP A 92 11.67 10.78 5.96
N LYS A 93 12.89 11.32 6.02
CA LYS A 93 13.94 11.06 5.02
C LYS A 93 14.35 9.58 4.89
N HIS A 94 14.02 8.73 5.85
CA HIS A 94 14.48 7.35 5.95
C HIS A 94 13.34 6.32 5.92
N SER A 95 12.09 6.76 5.82
CA SER A 95 10.96 5.85 5.91
C SER A 95 9.72 6.33 5.17
N LYS A 96 8.99 5.37 4.62
CA LYS A 96 7.71 5.60 3.96
C LYS A 96 6.72 4.48 4.23
N ILE A 97 5.45 4.79 4.02
CA ILE A 97 4.35 3.83 4.05
C ILE A 97 3.54 3.91 2.77
N GLU A 98 3.02 2.77 2.33
CA GLU A 98 2.02 2.68 1.28
C GLU A 98 0.81 1.93 1.84
N LEU A 99 -0.39 2.50 1.69
CA LEU A 99 -1.63 1.81 2.03
C LEU A 99 -2.37 1.48 0.73
N CYS A 100 -2.98 0.31 0.68
CA CYS A 100 -3.87 -0.09 -0.40
C CYS A 100 -5.09 -0.85 0.12
N MET A 101 -6.27 -0.49 -0.37
CA MET A 101 -7.54 -1.16 -0.08
C MET A 101 -7.78 -2.27 -1.10
N LEU A 102 -7.78 -3.51 -0.63
CA LEU A 102 -7.89 -4.71 -1.45
C LEU A 102 -9.30 -5.32 -1.32
N PRO A 103 -10.08 -5.45 -2.41
CA PRO A 103 -11.36 -6.12 -2.35
C PRO A 103 -11.18 -7.60 -2.02
N VAL A 104 -12.00 -8.17 -1.13
CA VAL A 104 -11.93 -9.60 -0.77
C VAL A 104 -13.21 -10.29 -1.20
N LYS A 105 -13.08 -11.42 -1.90
CA LYS A 105 -14.22 -12.18 -2.41
C LYS A 105 -15.13 -12.60 -1.24
N GLY A 106 -16.39 -12.17 -1.30
CA GLY A 106 -17.40 -12.53 -0.30
C GLY A 106 -17.36 -11.68 0.98
N GLN A 107 -16.55 -10.62 1.01
CA GLN A 107 -16.57 -9.62 2.09
C GLN A 107 -17.09 -8.29 1.55
N LYS A 108 -17.83 -7.56 2.40
CA LYS A 108 -18.31 -6.22 2.09
C LYS A 108 -17.18 -5.20 2.19
N ASP A 109 -16.43 -5.28 3.28
CA ASP A 109 -15.36 -4.34 3.56
C ASP A 109 -14.04 -4.82 2.92
N PRO A 110 -13.20 -3.90 2.43
CA PRO A 110 -11.91 -4.24 1.87
C PRO A 110 -10.92 -4.61 2.99
N LEU A 111 -9.89 -5.35 2.59
CA LEU A 111 -8.70 -5.57 3.41
C LEU A 111 -7.74 -4.39 3.23
N ILE A 112 -7.18 -3.88 4.32
CA ILE A 112 -6.16 -2.84 4.27
C ILE A 112 -4.80 -3.52 4.24
N ALA A 113 -4.06 -3.33 3.14
CA ALA A 113 -2.69 -3.76 3.02
C ALA A 113 -1.75 -2.56 3.22
N VAL A 114 -0.74 -2.73 4.08
CA VAL A 114 0.20 -1.67 4.42
C VAL A 114 1.62 -2.15 4.19
N ILE A 115 2.34 -1.48 3.29
CA ILE A 115 3.79 -1.63 3.13
C ILE A 115 4.46 -0.58 4.00
N ARG A 116 5.39 -1.01 4.85
CA ARG A 116 6.30 -0.12 5.59
C ARG A 116 7.69 -0.31 5.01
N THR A 117 8.36 0.77 4.64
CA THR A 117 9.70 0.73 4.06
C THR A 117 10.65 1.54 4.92
N SER A 118 11.76 0.92 5.31
CA SER A 118 12.95 1.57 5.85
C SER A 118 13.97 1.72 4.74
N LEU A 119 14.44 2.95 4.52
CA LEU A 119 15.51 3.30 3.59
C LEU A 119 16.88 3.34 4.28
N ILE A 120 16.95 2.93 5.56
CA ILE A 120 18.22 2.70 6.24
C ILE A 120 18.86 1.45 5.64
N SER A 121 20.12 1.57 5.19
CA SER A 121 20.85 0.47 4.57
C SER A 121 21.05 -0.72 5.54
N PRO A 122 20.72 -1.96 5.14
CA PRO A 122 20.09 -2.32 3.87
C PRO A 122 18.59 -1.97 3.88
N GLU A 123 18.14 -1.33 2.80
CA GLU A 123 16.74 -0.94 2.65
C GLU A 123 15.84 -2.18 2.68
N HIS A 124 14.71 -2.11 3.37
CA HIS A 124 13.78 -3.23 3.45
C HIS A 124 12.35 -2.76 3.59
N SER A 125 11.44 -3.61 3.10
CA SER A 125 9.99 -3.40 3.24
C SER A 125 9.34 -4.57 3.96
N VAL A 126 8.24 -4.29 4.66
CA VAL A 126 7.38 -5.30 5.28
C VAL A 126 5.93 -5.04 4.87
N LEU A 127 5.26 -6.08 4.39
CA LEU A 127 3.82 -6.07 4.12
C LEU A 127 3.04 -6.59 5.33
N SER A 128 1.97 -5.90 5.70
CA SER A 128 1.03 -6.35 6.73
C SER A 128 -0.41 -6.08 6.31
N PHE A 129 -1.34 -6.87 6.83
CA PHE A 129 -2.75 -6.80 6.48
C PHE A 129 -3.62 -6.51 7.71
N TYR A 130 -4.65 -5.70 7.53
CA TYR A 130 -5.58 -5.29 8.58
C TYR A 130 -7.01 -5.29 8.04
N ASP A 131 -8.01 -5.49 8.90
CA ASP A 131 -9.39 -5.08 8.58
C ASP A 131 -9.58 -3.58 8.80
N VAL A 132 -10.74 -3.05 8.38
CA VAL A 132 -11.12 -1.64 8.56
C VAL A 132 -11.15 -1.16 10.02
N SER A 133 -11.20 -2.08 10.99
CA SER A 133 -11.02 -1.79 12.42
C SER A 133 -9.56 -1.84 12.88
N TRP A 134 -8.61 -1.84 11.94
CA TRP A 134 -7.17 -1.90 12.17
C TRP A 134 -6.70 -3.14 12.95
N LYS A 135 -7.46 -4.24 12.89
CA LYS A 135 -7.06 -5.52 13.47
C LYS A 135 -6.26 -6.34 12.47
N LYS A 136 -5.05 -6.72 12.87
CA LYS A 136 -4.10 -7.48 12.05
C LYS A 136 -4.68 -8.82 11.55
N LYS A 137 -4.47 -9.13 10.26
CA LYS A 137 -4.98 -10.32 9.55
C LYS A 137 -3.89 -11.20 8.94
N ASP A 138 -2.64 -11.04 9.36
CA ASP A 138 -1.48 -11.76 8.80
C ASP A 138 -1.55 -13.29 8.95
N LYS A 139 -2.44 -13.82 9.80
CA LYS A 139 -2.70 -15.27 9.88
C LYS A 139 -3.44 -15.81 8.66
N THR A 140 -4.18 -14.96 7.96
CA THR A 140 -5.02 -15.32 6.82
C THR A 140 -4.43 -14.83 5.51
N PHE A 141 -3.81 -13.65 5.51
CA PHE A 141 -3.20 -13.02 4.35
C PHE A 141 -1.71 -12.84 4.60
N HIS A 142 -0.89 -13.17 3.61
CA HIS A 142 0.57 -13.09 3.70
C HIS A 142 1.13 -12.57 2.39
N GLU A 143 2.37 -12.06 2.47
CA GLU A 143 3.17 -11.76 1.30
C GLU A 143 3.30 -13.01 0.41
N PRO A 144 3.23 -12.89 -0.92
CA PRO A 144 3.41 -14.03 -1.81
C PRO A 144 4.79 -14.67 -1.59
N SER A 145 4.86 -15.99 -1.68
CA SER A 145 6.14 -16.69 -1.60
C SER A 145 6.90 -16.53 -2.92
N TYR A 146 8.15 -16.11 -2.84
CA TYR A 146 9.08 -16.07 -3.96
C TYR A 146 10.47 -16.42 -3.45
N SER A 147 11.34 -16.84 -4.38
CA SER A 147 12.75 -17.09 -4.11
C SER A 147 13.57 -16.26 -5.07
N PHE A 148 14.88 -16.19 -4.85
CA PHE A 148 15.78 -15.63 -5.85
C PHE A 148 15.58 -16.28 -7.23
N GLU A 149 15.14 -17.54 -7.26
CA GLU A 149 14.93 -18.27 -8.50
C GLU A 149 13.89 -17.64 -9.41
N THR A 150 12.92 -16.95 -8.82
CA THR A 150 11.84 -16.25 -9.52
C THR A 150 12.37 -15.09 -10.38
N PHE A 151 13.56 -14.55 -10.07
CA PHE A 151 14.14 -13.41 -10.78
C PHE A 151 15.08 -13.81 -11.93
N MET A 152 15.52 -15.06 -12.04
CA MET A 152 16.55 -15.44 -13.01
C MET A 152 16.01 -15.85 -14.39
N LYS A 153 16.88 -15.74 -15.40
CA LYS A 153 16.61 -16.20 -16.78
C LYS A 153 16.48 -17.72 -16.87
N ASN A 154 17.31 -18.46 -16.14
CA ASN A 154 17.27 -19.92 -16.07
C ASN A 154 17.62 -20.40 -14.66
N SER A 155 17.06 -21.52 -14.25
CA SER A 155 17.30 -22.17 -12.94
C SER A 155 18.24 -23.36 -13.04
N SER A 156 19.13 -23.38 -14.05
CA SER A 156 20.10 -24.48 -14.20
C SER A 156 21.10 -24.50 -13.04
N SER A 157 21.59 -25.69 -12.66
CA SER A 157 22.57 -25.83 -11.58
C SER A 157 23.81 -24.95 -11.77
N LYS A 158 24.29 -24.78 -13.02
CA LYS A 158 25.43 -23.91 -13.34
C LYS A 158 25.11 -22.43 -13.07
N ALA A 159 23.96 -21.95 -13.52
CA ALA A 159 23.53 -20.58 -13.23
C ALA A 159 23.30 -20.36 -11.73
N MET A 160 22.88 -21.39 -10.98
CA MET A 160 22.64 -21.26 -9.54
C MET A 160 23.95 -21.12 -8.79
N THR A 161 24.94 -21.93 -9.17
CA THR A 161 26.29 -21.82 -8.61
C THR A 161 26.91 -20.47 -8.93
N GLN A 162 26.75 -19.98 -10.17
CA GLN A 162 27.22 -18.64 -10.54
C GLN A 162 26.49 -17.54 -9.76
N GLY A 163 25.16 -17.60 -9.66
CA GLY A 163 24.37 -16.66 -8.88
C GLY A 163 24.80 -16.63 -7.41
N LYS A 164 24.99 -17.79 -6.79
CA LYS A 164 25.50 -17.89 -5.40
C LYS A 164 26.89 -17.26 -5.24
N LEU A 165 27.79 -17.50 -6.19
CA LEU A 165 29.13 -16.93 -6.17
C LEU A 165 29.07 -15.40 -6.24
N VAL A 166 28.31 -14.85 -7.18
CA VAL A 166 28.20 -13.40 -7.33
C VAL A 166 27.50 -12.80 -6.10
N MET A 167 26.43 -13.42 -5.61
CA MET A 167 25.75 -13.00 -4.38
C MET A 167 26.66 -12.95 -3.16
N SER A 168 27.63 -13.88 -3.04
CA SER A 168 28.57 -13.87 -1.92
C SER A 168 29.53 -12.67 -1.92
N GLN A 169 29.61 -11.94 -3.03
CA GLN A 169 30.41 -10.72 -3.17
C GLN A 169 29.60 -9.45 -2.88
N LEU A 170 28.29 -9.55 -2.73
CA LEU A 170 27.40 -8.40 -2.52
C LEU A 170 27.27 -8.10 -1.02
N VAL A 171 27.28 -6.81 -0.68
CA VAL A 171 27.18 -6.33 0.72
C VAL A 171 25.81 -6.64 1.32
N SER A 172 24.75 -6.46 0.52
CA SER A 172 23.38 -6.77 0.92
C SER A 172 22.51 -6.89 -0.31
N ILE A 173 21.64 -7.90 -0.35
CA ILE A 173 20.55 -7.99 -1.32
C ILE A 173 19.25 -8.03 -0.53
N THR A 174 18.33 -7.15 -0.87
CA THR A 174 17.02 -7.07 -0.21
C THR A 174 15.90 -6.97 -1.24
N ASN A 175 14.67 -7.05 -0.75
CA ASN A 175 13.48 -6.89 -1.57
C ASN A 175 12.70 -5.67 -1.09
N LEU A 176 12.44 -4.74 -2.01
CA LEU A 176 11.53 -3.64 -1.78
C LEU A 176 10.18 -3.92 -2.40
N LEU A 177 9.16 -3.75 -1.57
CA LEU A 177 7.76 -3.89 -1.95
C LEU A 177 7.19 -2.53 -2.36
N THR A 178 6.33 -2.51 -3.38
CA THR A 178 5.58 -1.32 -3.79
C THR A 178 4.25 -1.76 -4.40
N PHE A 179 3.16 -1.04 -4.11
CA PHE A 179 1.90 -1.29 -4.79
C PHE A 179 1.93 -0.68 -6.19
N ILE A 180 1.31 -1.37 -7.14
CA ILE A 180 1.12 -0.86 -8.50
C ILE A 180 -0.34 -0.97 -8.89
N GLU A 181 -0.79 -0.06 -9.73
CA GLU A 181 -2.13 -0.09 -10.32
C GLU A 181 -1.98 -0.53 -11.78
N GLY A 182 -2.73 -1.56 -12.16
CA GLY A 182 -2.86 -2.02 -13.53
C GLY A 182 -4.20 -1.60 -14.12
N ASP A 183 -4.45 -2.05 -15.35
CA ASP A 183 -5.67 -1.72 -16.08
C ASP A 183 -6.94 -2.09 -15.29
N ARG A 184 -7.96 -1.23 -15.40
CA ARG A 184 -9.28 -1.43 -14.78
C ARG A 184 -9.23 -1.58 -13.26
N GLY A 185 -8.28 -0.90 -12.60
CA GLY A 185 -8.19 -0.86 -11.14
C GLY A 185 -7.65 -2.14 -10.50
N LYS A 186 -6.94 -2.98 -11.28
CA LYS A 186 -6.24 -4.13 -10.70
C LYS A 186 -5.09 -3.66 -9.83
N VAL A 187 -4.97 -4.22 -8.64
CA VAL A 187 -3.84 -3.95 -7.75
C VAL A 187 -2.79 -5.04 -7.89
N GLY A 188 -1.54 -4.63 -8.06
CA GLY A 188 -0.36 -5.49 -8.03
C GLY A 188 0.55 -5.15 -6.85
N LEU A 189 1.31 -6.14 -6.40
CA LEU A 189 2.44 -6.00 -5.50
C LEU A 189 3.70 -6.24 -6.33
N SER A 190 4.50 -5.20 -6.51
CA SER A 190 5.82 -5.31 -7.11
C SER A 190 6.84 -5.64 -6.03
N VAL A 191 7.66 -6.65 -6.29
CA VAL A 191 8.85 -6.99 -5.51
C VAL A 191 10.06 -6.63 -6.36
N HIS A 192 10.87 -5.70 -5.88
CA HIS A 192 12.09 -5.23 -6.56
C HIS A 192 13.31 -5.72 -5.80
N LEU A 193 14.20 -6.44 -6.49
CA LEU A 193 15.48 -6.84 -5.97
C LEU A 193 16.41 -5.63 -5.90
N THR A 194 16.93 -5.31 -4.72
CA THR A 194 17.78 -4.15 -4.45
C THR A 194 19.14 -4.54 -3.89
N GLY A 195 20.09 -3.59 -3.93
CA GLY A 195 21.46 -3.81 -3.47
C GLY A 195 22.41 -4.40 -4.53
N ILE A 196 21.96 -4.43 -5.79
CA ILE A 196 22.81 -4.73 -6.95
C ILE A 196 23.56 -3.47 -7.40
N ASP A 197 22.86 -2.34 -7.43
CA ASP A 197 23.43 -1.06 -7.81
C ASP A 197 24.44 -0.58 -6.76
N GLY A 198 25.57 -0.03 -7.21
CA GLY A 198 26.65 0.45 -6.33
C GLY A 198 27.63 -0.63 -5.88
N THR A 199 27.57 -1.82 -6.47
CA THR A 199 28.59 -2.87 -6.31
C THR A 199 29.69 -2.72 -7.38
N PRO A 200 30.85 -3.41 -7.27
CA PRO A 200 31.85 -3.37 -8.33
C PRO A 200 31.22 -3.75 -9.68
N LEU A 201 31.55 -3.01 -10.74
CA LEU A 201 30.92 -3.13 -12.07
C LEU A 201 30.86 -4.58 -12.58
N GLU A 202 31.91 -5.38 -12.34
CA GLU A 202 31.95 -6.79 -12.73
C GLU A 202 30.86 -7.64 -12.05
N SER A 203 30.62 -7.42 -10.75
CA SER A 203 29.58 -8.10 -9.98
C SER A 203 28.19 -7.63 -10.40
N GLU A 204 28.02 -6.34 -10.65
CA GLU A 204 26.77 -5.76 -11.15
C GLU A 204 26.37 -6.34 -12.52
N GLU A 205 27.28 -6.31 -13.49
CA GLU A 205 27.06 -6.88 -14.83
C GLU A 205 26.80 -8.39 -14.76
N SER A 206 27.55 -9.11 -13.93
CA SER A 206 27.35 -10.54 -13.71
C SER A 206 25.95 -10.83 -13.15
N MET A 207 25.49 -10.08 -12.15
CA MET A 207 24.13 -10.23 -11.62
C MET A 207 23.09 -9.92 -12.68
N LYS A 208 23.16 -8.75 -13.32
CA LYS A 208 22.19 -8.32 -14.34
C LYS A 208 22.12 -9.30 -15.51
N SER A 209 23.22 -9.96 -15.85
CA SER A 209 23.26 -11.00 -16.89
C SER A 209 22.43 -12.25 -16.52
N LEU A 210 22.33 -12.60 -15.22
CA LEU A 210 21.61 -13.76 -14.70
C LEU A 210 20.10 -13.49 -14.54
N LEU A 211 19.70 -12.24 -14.35
CA LEU A 211 18.32 -11.85 -14.07
C LEU A 211 17.47 -11.72 -15.33
N LYS A 212 16.28 -12.32 -15.33
CA LYS A 212 15.26 -12.04 -16.36
C LYS A 212 14.71 -10.63 -16.17
N ASN A 213 14.44 -10.27 -14.91
CA ASN A 213 13.97 -8.97 -14.49
C ASN A 213 14.36 -8.78 -13.01
N GLU A 214 14.72 -7.56 -12.62
CA GLU A 214 14.94 -7.18 -11.22
C GLU A 214 13.62 -7.03 -10.46
N LYS A 215 12.50 -6.94 -11.20
CA LYS A 215 11.16 -6.78 -10.66
C LYS A 215 10.27 -7.95 -11.04
N ILE A 216 9.54 -8.45 -10.06
CA ILE A 216 8.42 -9.36 -10.26
C ILE A 216 7.14 -8.72 -9.72
N ILE A 217 6.01 -9.07 -10.31
CA ILE A 217 4.71 -8.49 -9.97
C ILE A 217 3.75 -9.63 -9.66
N PHE A 218 3.11 -9.54 -8.50
CA PHE A 218 2.01 -10.41 -8.11
C PHE A 218 0.71 -9.63 -8.16
N TRP A 219 -0.31 -10.15 -8.83
CA TRP A 219 -1.61 -9.49 -8.96
C TRP A 219 -2.58 -9.98 -7.89
N TRP A 220 -3.32 -9.05 -7.30
CA TRP A 220 -4.35 -9.38 -6.34
C TRP A 220 -5.54 -10.06 -7.03
N ASN A 221 -5.93 -11.24 -6.55
CA ASN A 221 -7.03 -12.02 -7.12
C ASN A 221 -8.31 -12.06 -6.24
N ASN A 222 -8.49 -11.07 -5.37
CA ASN A 222 -9.55 -11.00 -4.35
C ASN A 222 -9.42 -12.02 -3.21
N LYS A 223 -8.28 -12.70 -3.10
CA LYS A 223 -7.95 -13.62 -1.99
C LYS A 223 -6.49 -13.52 -1.55
N LYS A 224 -5.57 -13.45 -2.50
CA LYS A 224 -4.13 -13.34 -2.28
C LYS A 224 -3.44 -12.71 -3.50
N PHE A 225 -2.18 -12.32 -3.32
CA PHE A 225 -1.28 -11.97 -4.41
C PHE A 225 -0.78 -13.24 -5.11
N LEU A 226 -0.83 -13.27 -6.45
CA LEU A 226 -0.41 -14.39 -7.32
C LEU A 226 0.37 -13.93 -8.55
#